data_AF-A0A521ZEM6-F1
#
_entry.id   AF-A0A521ZEM6-F1
#
_cell.length_a   1.000
_cell.length_b   1.000
_cell.length_c   1.000
_cell.angle_alpha   90.00
_cell.angle_beta   90.00
_cell.angle_gamma   90.00
#
_symmetry.space_group_name_H-M   'P 1'
#
loop_
_entity.id
_entity.type
_entity.pdbx_description
1 polymer ?
#
loop_
_entity_poly.entity_id
_entity_poly.type
_entity_poly.pdbx_seq_one_letter_code
_entity_poly.pdbx_strand_id
1 'polypeptide(L)' 'MGTSILLLGLAVAFLAQIYGTFRAFKVSALQGILCFVIPGWLLFVAKRHGFYQPVVGVWFAGVVAIIIGTMSLS' A
#
# COMPACT_ATOMS: atom_id res chain seq x y z
N MET A 1 -9.53 19.52 -8.54
CA MET A 1 -8.38 19.23 -7.66
C MET A 1 -8.55 17.92 -6.89
N GLY A 2 -9.72 17.62 -6.30
CA GLY A 2 -9.97 16.35 -5.58
C GLY A 2 -9.70 15.07 -6.40
N THR A 3 -10.12 15.02 -7.68
CA THR A 3 -9.85 13.87 -8.58
C THR A 3 -8.36 13.58 -8.74
N SER A 4 -7.54 14.63 -8.93
CA SER A 4 -6.09 14.47 -9.10
C SER A 4 -5.42 13.94 -7.84
N ILE A 5 -5.84 14.43 -6.67
CA ILE A 5 -5.36 13.95 -5.36
C ILE A 5 -5.76 12.48 -5.14
N LEU A 6 -7.00 12.13 -5.48
CA LEU A 6 -7.49 10.76 -5.38
C LEU A 6 -6.69 9.80 -6.27
N LEU A 7 -6.47 10.16 -7.55
CA LEU A 7 -5.71 9.34 -8.49
C LEU A 7 -4.24 9.19 -8.08
N LEU A 8 -3.62 10.26 -7.58
CA LEU A 8 -2.26 10.20 -7.03
C LEU A 8 -2.19 9.31 -5.79
N GLY A 9 -3.15 9.43 -4.87
CA GLY A 9 -3.23 8.57 -3.69
C GLY A 9 -3.39 7.09 -4.05
N LEU A 10 -4.23 6.80 -5.04
CA LEU A 10 -4.43 5.46 -5.59
C LEU A 10 -3.13 4.91 -6.18
N ALA A 11 -2.45 5.69 -7.01
CA ALA A 11 -1.20 5.28 -7.64
C ALA A 11 -0.11 5.00 -6.58
N VAL A 12 0.03 5.88 -5.59
CA VAL A 12 1.01 5.71 -4.50
C VAL A 12 0.72 4.46 -3.66
N ALA A 13 -0.53 4.27 -3.24
CA ALA A 13 -0.93 3.09 -2.46
C ALA A 13 -0.72 1.80 -3.27
N PHE A 14 -1.07 1.81 -4.55
CA PHE A 14 -0.92 0.66 -5.45
C PHE A 14 0.55 0.30 -5.69
N LEU A 15 1.41 1.29 -5.97
CA LEU A 15 2.85 1.06 -6.15
C LEU A 15 3.50 0.54 -4.86
N ALA A 16 3.13 1.11 -3.70
CA ALA A 16 3.60 0.61 -2.41
C ALA A 16 3.15 -0.84 -2.17
N GLN A 17 1.91 -1.18 -2.55
CA GLN A 17 1.37 -2.54 -2.46
C GLN A 17 2.17 -3.53 -3.31
N ILE A 18 2.43 -3.18 -4.58
CA ILE A 18 3.19 -4.01 -5.51
C ILE A 18 4.62 -4.21 -5.01
N TYR A 19 5.28 -3.13 -4.59
CA TYR A 19 6.64 -3.21 -4.06
C TYR A 19 6.71 -4.08 -2.80
N GLY A 20 5.77 -3.89 -1.88
CA GLY A 20 5.63 -4.70 -0.67
C GLY A 20 5.37 -6.18 -0.96
N THR A 21 4.56 -6.45 -1.98
CA THR A 21 4.27 -7.80 -2.47
C THR A 21 5.52 -8.47 -3.02
N PHE A 22 6.31 -7.79 -3.87
CA PHE A 22 7.59 -8.34 -4.35
C PHE A 22 8.57 -8.62 -3.22
N ARG A 23 8.62 -7.76 -2.20
CA ARG A 23 9.42 -8.00 -0.99
C ARG A 23 8.93 -9.23 -0.23
N ALA A 24 7.62 -9.42 -0.10
CA ALA A 24 7.03 -10.60 0.54
C ALA A 24 7.34 -11.90 -0.22
N PHE A 25 7.34 -11.89 -1.56
CA PHE A 25 7.74 -13.03 -2.38
C PHE A 25 9.18 -13.50 -2.13
N LYS A 26 10.09 -12.59 -1.75
CA LYS A 26 11.47 -12.95 -1.39
C LYS A 26 11.58 -13.72 -0.08
N VAL A 27 10.56 -13.64 0.77
CA VAL A 27 10.52 -14.32 2.07
C VAL A 27 9.71 -15.61 1.98
N SER A 28 8.54 -15.56 1.35
CA SER A 28 7.66 -16.71 1.17
C SER A 28 6.71 -16.47 0.01
N ALA A 29 6.59 -17.46 -0.88
CA ALA A 29 5.65 -17.40 -2.00
C ALA A 29 4.20 -17.22 -1.52
N LEU A 30 3.81 -17.91 -0.44
CA LEU A 30 2.47 -17.81 0.13
C LEU A 30 2.20 -16.40 0.67
N GLN A 31 3.17 -15.80 1.39
CA GLN A 31 3.02 -14.43 1.90
C GLN A 31 2.96 -13.41 0.76
N GLY A 32 3.71 -13.62 -0.33
CA GLY A 32 3.63 -12.81 -1.54
C GLY A 32 2.23 -12.83 -2.15
N ILE A 33 1.65 -14.01 -2.33
CA ILE A 33 0.27 -14.15 -2.85
C ILE A 33 -0.74 -13.46 -1.92
N LEU A 34 -0.63 -13.68 -0.61
CA LEU A 34 -1.53 -13.05 0.37
C LEU A 34 -1.41 -11.52 0.36
N CYS A 35 -0.19 -10.97 0.25
CA CYS A 35 0.01 -9.52 0.07
C CYS A 35 -0.56 -9.01 -1.25
N PHE A 36 -0.53 -9.80 -2.33
CA PHE A 36 -1.07 -9.38 -3.62
C PHE A 36 -2.60 -9.31 -3.60
N VAL A 37 -3.25 -10.33 -3.03
CA VAL A 37 -4.71 -10.47 -3.01
C VAL A 37 -5.36 -9.62 -1.92
N ILE A 38 -4.71 -9.52 -0.76
CA ILE A 38 -5.26 -8.85 0.42
C ILE A 38 -4.35 -7.65 0.75
N PRO A 39 -4.76 -6.42 0.39
CA PRO A 39 -3.91 -5.24 0.56
C PRO A 39 -3.37 -5.06 1.99
N GLY A 40 -4.25 -5.25 2.98
CA GLY A 40 -3.91 -5.13 4.41
C GLY A 40 -2.94 -6.19 4.94
N TRP A 41 -2.74 -7.31 4.23
CA TRP A 41 -1.80 -8.35 4.64
C TRP A 41 -0.35 -7.87 4.63
N LEU A 42 -0.05 -6.87 3.79
CA LEU A 42 1.25 -6.22 3.71
C LEU A 42 1.70 -5.66 5.07
N LEU A 43 0.79 -5.11 5.86
CA LEU A 43 1.09 -4.57 7.19
C LEU A 43 1.68 -5.62 8.13
N PHE A 44 1.10 -6.82 8.10
CA PHE A 44 1.53 -7.95 8.94
C PHE A 44 2.88 -8.50 8.48
N VAL A 45 3.04 -8.74 7.17
CA VAL A 45 4.29 -9.28 6.61
C VAL A 45 5.44 -8.29 6.78
N ALA A 46 5.20 -7.01 6.51
CA ALA A 46 6.23 -5.98 6.63
C ALA A 46 6.70 -5.78 8.08
N LYS A 47 5.79 -5.89 9.06
CA LYS A 47 6.13 -5.87 10.49
C LYS A 47 6.95 -7.09 10.90
N ARG A 48 6.57 -8.28 10.42
CA ARG A 48 7.24 -9.53 10.77
C ARG A 48 8.65 -9.65 10.17
N HIS A 49 8.89 -9.07 9.00
CA HIS A 49 10.13 -9.22 8.25
C HIS A 49 10.96 -7.93 8.12
N GLY A 50 10.67 -6.92 8.94
CA GLY A 50 11.55 -5.77 9.17
C GLY A 50 11.59 -4.71 8.06
N PHE A 51 10.66 -4.71 7.11
CA PHE A 51 10.56 -3.68 6.06
C PHE A 51 9.34 -2.76 6.21
N TYR A 52 8.74 -2.75 7.41
CA TYR A 52 7.53 -2.00 7.75
C TYR A 52 7.64 -0.51 7.43
N GLN A 53 8.65 0.18 7.97
CA GLN A 53 8.73 1.64 7.96
C GLN A 53 8.61 2.28 6.56
N PRO A 54 9.46 1.96 5.55
CA PRO A 54 9.40 2.66 4.27
C PRO A 54 8.18 2.26 3.43
N VAL A 55 7.76 1.01 3.47
CA VAL A 55 6.68 0.51 2.60
C VAL A 55 5.31 0.88 3.15
N VAL A 56 5.11 0.66 4.44
CA VAL A 56 3.83 0.93 5.09
C VAL A 56 3.57 2.42 5.22
N GLY A 57 4.60 3.23 5.46
CA GLY A 57 4.46 4.69 5.49
C GLY A 57 3.95 5.26 4.16
N VAL A 58 4.56 4.84 3.04
CA VAL A 58 4.14 5.27 1.69
C VAL A 58 2.74 4.74 1.36
N TRP A 59 2.45 3.49 1.71
CA TRP A 59 1.12 2.91 1.54
C TRP A 59 0.04 3.70 2.30
N PHE A 60 0.28 4.03 3.57
CA PHE A 60 -0.62 4.86 4.36
C PHE A 60 -0.78 6.27 3.81
N ALA A 61 0.31 6.89 3.34
CA ALA A 61 0.24 8.21 2.71
C ALA A 61 -0.68 8.19 1.47
N GLY A 62 -0.62 7.13 0.66
CA GLY A 62 -1.53 6.93 -0.46
C GLY A 62 -2.98 6.79 -0.02
N VAL A 63 -3.26 6.01 1.03
CA VAL A 63 -4.60 5.86 1.62
C VAL A 63 -5.14 7.19 2.14
N VAL A 64 -4.33 7.96 2.86
CA VAL A 64 -4.72 9.29 3.37
C VAL A 64 -5.03 10.25 2.22
N ALA A 65 -4.23 10.24 1.15
CA ALA A 65 -4.49 11.04 -0.05
C ALA A 65 -5.81 10.62 -0.74
N ILE A 66 -6.14 9.33 -0.82
CA ILE A 66 -7.44 8.87 -1.32
C ILE A 66 -8.59 9.43 -0.48
N ILE A 67 -8.47 9.38 0.84
CA ILE A 67 -9.50 9.90 1.77
C ILE A 67 -9.69 11.40 1.54
N ILE A 68 -8.62 12.19 1.56
CA ILE A 68 -8.66 13.65 1.32
C ILE A 68 -9.24 13.96 -0.06
N GLY A 69 -8.80 13.23 -1.10
CA GLY A 69 -9.30 13.39 -2.46
C GLY A 69 -10.79 13.12 -2.58
N THR A 70 -11.28 12.07 -1.90
CA THR A 70 -12.70 11.69 -1.85
C THR A 70 -13.54 12.75 -1.11
N MET A 71 -13.06 13.21 0.06
CA MET A 71 -13.73 14.28 0.81
C MET A 71 -13.78 15.58 0.02
N SER A 72 -12.78 15.84 -0.84
CA SER A 72 -12.74 17.03 -1.71
C SER A 72 -13.61 16.90 -2.97
N LEU A 73 -14.15 15.72 -3.24
CA LEU A 73 -15.09 15.43 -4.33
C LEU A 73 -16.55 15.40 -3.85
N SER A 74 -16.75 15.27 -2.53
CA SER A 74 -18.05 15.24 -1.85
C SER A 74 -18.53 16.66 -1.60
#